data_AF-A0A0F3REV2-F1
#
_entry.id   AF-A0A0F3REV2-F1
#
_cell.length_a   1.000
_cell.length_b   1.000
_cell.length_c   1.000
_cell.angle_alpha   90.00
_cell.angle_beta   90.00
_cell.angle_gamma   90.00
#
_symmetry.space_group_name_H-M   'P 1'
#
loop_
_entity.id
_entity.type
_entity.pdbx_description
1 polymer ?
#
loop_
_entity_poly.entity_id
_entity_poly.type
_entity_poly.pdbx_seq_one_letter_code
_entity_poly.pdbx_strand_id
1 'polypeptide(L)'
;MEDLSCWQEKFEACIYAKKLLDKVIYLNSIVKTPPIDVVEVKKAIYYARKYHGSQMRQSGDPYYSHPIEVAYMVSDYLFRTDIIVTSVLHDTIEDTALTQEDISQLFGDKVAAQVMDLTRIKENGIKISAAEAVEILYKEKKYDVLLIKLFDRLHNMQTIGAKSPKKIKKTIAETIIYFFLVGQYFSLSQFTHEIEILSTKFSNSLYCSSTHFSFNVYNLPLLNFQNNLIPTNILDRKE
;
A
#
# COMPACT_ATOMS: atom_id res chain seq x y z
N MET A 1 -3.95 -18.68 -19.31
CA MET A 1 -5.33 -18.23 -19.61
C MET A 1 -6.41 -19.23 -19.16
N GLU A 2 -6.09 -20.51 -18.87
CA GLU A 2 -7.05 -21.52 -18.35
C GLU A 2 -7.76 -21.18 -17.02
N ASP A 3 -7.18 -20.33 -16.16
CA ASP A 3 -7.78 -20.01 -14.85
C ASP A 3 -8.87 -18.92 -14.89
N LEU A 4 -9.00 -18.17 -16.00
CA LEU A 4 -9.99 -17.09 -16.11
C LEU A 4 -11.42 -17.59 -15.90
N SER A 5 -11.71 -18.83 -16.29
CA SER A 5 -13.04 -19.43 -16.21
C SER A 5 -13.30 -20.27 -14.94
N CYS A 6 -12.28 -20.64 -14.16
CA CYS A 6 -12.45 -21.57 -13.04
C CYS A 6 -11.93 -21.07 -11.68
N TRP A 7 -11.42 -19.84 -11.58
CA TRP A 7 -10.89 -19.29 -10.32
C TRP A 7 -11.91 -19.30 -9.17
N GLN A 8 -13.20 -19.15 -9.48
CA GLN A 8 -14.28 -19.12 -8.48
C GLN A 8 -14.40 -20.45 -7.73
N GLU A 9 -14.25 -21.57 -8.43
CA GLU A 9 -14.31 -22.92 -7.86
C GLU A 9 -13.09 -23.22 -6.98
N LYS A 10 -11.95 -22.57 -7.29
CA LYS A 10 -10.68 -22.74 -6.59
C LYS A 10 -10.48 -21.71 -5.47
N PHE A 11 -11.40 -20.75 -5.31
CA PHE A 11 -11.27 -19.71 -4.30
C PHE A 11 -11.56 -20.28 -2.91
N GLU A 12 -10.57 -20.21 -2.04
CA GLU A 12 -10.72 -20.52 -0.62
C GLU A 12 -10.46 -19.25 0.20
N ALA A 13 -11.25 -18.98 1.23
CA ALA A 13 -11.05 -17.80 2.07
C ALA A 13 -10.06 -18.11 3.21
N CYS A 14 -8.87 -17.52 3.16
CA CYS A 14 -7.95 -17.49 4.31
C CYS A 14 -8.37 -16.39 5.31
N ILE A 15 -7.75 -16.35 6.49
CA ILE A 15 -8.11 -15.39 7.56
C ILE A 15 -8.02 -13.92 7.10
N TYR A 16 -6.98 -13.57 6.33
CA TYR A 16 -6.80 -12.21 5.79
C TYR A 16 -7.86 -11.89 4.74
N ALA A 17 -8.17 -12.85 3.87
CA ALA A 17 -9.21 -12.69 2.85
C ALA A 17 -10.58 -12.46 3.50
N LYS A 18 -10.92 -13.25 4.52
CA LYS A 18 -12.17 -13.09 5.26
C LYS A 18 -12.26 -11.70 5.89
N LYS A 19 -11.20 -11.24 6.56
CA LYS A 19 -11.14 -9.91 7.18
C LYS A 19 -11.38 -8.77 6.17
N LEU A 20 -10.74 -8.82 5.00
CA LEU A 20 -10.96 -7.82 3.94
C LEU A 20 -12.38 -7.90 3.36
N LEU A 21 -12.87 -9.09 3.05
CA LEU A 21 -14.18 -9.28 2.44
C LEU A 21 -15.32 -8.86 3.38
N ASP A 22 -15.25 -9.24 4.67
CA ASP A 22 -16.24 -8.83 5.68
C ASP A 22 -16.30 -7.30 5.79
N LYS A 23 -15.15 -6.62 5.76
CA LYS A 23 -15.08 -5.16 5.77
C LYS A 23 -15.67 -4.54 4.50
N VAL A 24 -15.31 -5.04 3.32
CA VAL A 24 -15.86 -4.55 2.04
C VAL A 24 -17.38 -4.72 2.00
N ILE A 25 -17.90 -5.86 2.45
CA ILE A 25 -19.34 -6.12 2.55
C ILE A 25 -20.00 -5.13 3.52
N TYR A 26 -19.39 -4.90 4.68
CA TYR A 26 -19.88 -3.91 5.64
C TYR A 26 -19.91 -2.50 5.05
N LEU A 27 -18.82 -2.07 4.41
CA LEU A 27 -18.74 -0.76 3.78
C LEU A 27 -19.77 -0.59 2.65
N ASN A 28 -20.01 -1.62 1.84
CA ASN A 28 -21.09 -1.65 0.83
C ASN A 28 -22.49 -1.43 1.45
N SER A 29 -22.67 -1.74 2.74
CA SER A 29 -23.95 -1.54 3.43
C SER A 29 -24.15 -0.14 4.02
N ILE A 30 -23.07 0.64 4.19
CA ILE A 30 -23.12 1.94 4.89
C ILE A 30 -22.70 3.13 4.02
N VAL A 31 -21.89 2.92 2.98
CA VAL A 31 -21.42 4.00 2.10
C VAL A 31 -22.41 4.19 0.95
N LYS A 32 -22.77 5.45 0.67
CA LYS A 32 -23.78 5.82 -0.34
C LYS A 32 -23.17 6.11 -1.70
N THR A 33 -22.24 5.28 -2.14
CA THR A 33 -21.59 5.36 -3.46
C THR A 33 -21.77 4.03 -4.19
N PRO A 34 -21.38 3.91 -5.48
CA PRO A 34 -21.39 2.62 -6.15
C PRO A 34 -20.64 1.56 -5.34
N PRO A 35 -21.25 0.39 -5.09
CA PRO A 35 -20.65 -0.62 -4.23
C PRO A 35 -19.36 -1.15 -4.84
N ILE A 36 -18.41 -1.51 -3.98
CA ILE A 36 -17.25 -2.29 -4.37
C ILE A 36 -17.73 -3.65 -4.88
N ASP A 37 -17.20 -4.04 -6.04
CA ASP A 37 -17.44 -5.37 -6.59
C ASP A 37 -16.65 -6.41 -5.79
N VAL A 38 -17.37 -7.11 -4.91
CA VAL A 38 -16.81 -8.16 -4.05
C VAL A 38 -16.25 -9.32 -4.88
N VAL A 39 -16.80 -9.59 -6.06
CA VAL A 39 -16.32 -10.66 -6.95
C VAL A 39 -14.95 -10.31 -7.50
N GLU A 40 -14.75 -9.07 -7.97
CA GLU A 40 -13.44 -8.58 -8.42
C GLU A 40 -12.39 -8.62 -7.29
N VAL A 41 -12.78 -8.25 -6.06
CA VAL A 41 -11.88 -8.34 -4.90
C VAL A 41 -11.49 -9.79 -4.59
N LYS A 42 -12.45 -10.73 -4.63
CA LYS A 42 -12.15 -12.17 -4.46
C LYS A 42 -11.20 -12.69 -5.55
N LYS A 43 -11.40 -12.28 -6.81
CA LYS A 43 -10.53 -12.61 -7.93
C LYS A 43 -9.11 -12.09 -7.69
N ALA A 44 -8.96 -10.83 -7.27
CA ALA A 44 -7.66 -10.25 -6.92
C ALA A 44 -6.95 -11.04 -5.82
N ILE A 45 -7.67 -11.41 -4.75
CA ILE A 45 -7.13 -12.23 -3.65
C ILE A 45 -6.69 -13.61 -4.17
N TYR A 46 -7.48 -14.25 -5.03
CA TYR A 46 -7.13 -15.52 -5.65
C TYR A 46 -5.78 -15.43 -6.38
N TYR A 47 -5.62 -14.43 -7.26
CA TYR A 47 -4.39 -14.26 -8.03
C TYR A 47 -3.20 -13.87 -7.14
N ALA A 48 -3.38 -12.98 -6.15
CA ALA A 48 -2.33 -12.67 -5.19
C ALA A 48 -1.88 -13.93 -4.43
N ARG A 49 -2.81 -14.77 -3.97
CA ARG A 49 -2.50 -16.05 -3.30
C ARG A 49 -1.84 -17.05 -4.23
N LYS A 50 -2.27 -17.12 -5.49
CA LYS A 50 -1.69 -18.04 -6.49
C LYS A 50 -0.22 -17.71 -6.75
N TYR A 51 0.10 -16.44 -6.96
CA TYR A 51 1.44 -16.02 -7.36
C TYR A 51 2.41 -15.84 -6.18
N HIS A 52 1.91 -15.45 -5.01
CA HIS A 52 2.70 -15.38 -3.78
C HIS A 52 2.58 -16.62 -2.87
N GLY A 53 1.89 -17.67 -3.31
CA GLY A 53 1.47 -18.77 -2.43
C GLY A 53 2.60 -19.59 -1.81
N SER A 54 3.76 -19.66 -2.48
CA SER A 54 4.96 -20.32 -1.97
C SER A 54 5.93 -19.36 -1.26
N GLN A 55 5.60 -18.06 -1.20
CA GLN A 55 6.46 -17.03 -0.64
C GLN A 55 6.09 -16.77 0.82
N MET A 56 7.11 -16.58 1.66
CA MET A 56 6.96 -16.29 3.08
C MET A 56 7.56 -14.93 3.41
N ARG A 57 6.93 -14.20 4.31
CA ARG A 57 7.48 -12.98 4.91
C ARG A 57 8.56 -13.35 5.93
N GLN A 58 9.44 -12.38 6.21
CA GLN A 58 10.42 -12.53 7.29
C GLN A 58 9.76 -12.66 8.68
N SER A 59 8.50 -12.24 8.83
CA SER A 59 7.70 -12.44 10.05
C SER A 59 7.22 -13.89 10.23
N GLY A 60 7.26 -14.71 9.18
CA GLY A 60 6.70 -16.06 9.18
C GLY A 60 5.29 -16.17 8.61
N ASP A 61 4.64 -15.08 8.21
CA ASP A 61 3.34 -15.10 7.53
C ASP A 61 3.49 -15.39 6.03
N PRO A 62 2.47 -15.95 5.36
CA PRO A 62 2.46 -16.03 3.89
C PRO A 62 2.57 -14.64 3.25
N TYR A 63 3.31 -14.48 2.16
CA TYR A 63 3.57 -13.16 1.55
C TYR A 63 2.28 -12.43 1.16
N TYR A 64 1.29 -13.13 0.61
CA TYR A 64 -0.01 -12.57 0.24
C TYR A 64 -0.77 -11.91 1.41
N SER A 65 -0.41 -12.19 2.66
CA SER A 65 -1.03 -11.52 3.82
C SER A 65 -0.81 -10.01 3.80
N HIS A 66 0.38 -9.56 3.37
CA HIS A 66 0.73 -8.16 3.32
C HIS A 66 -0.15 -7.33 2.38
N PRO A 67 -0.25 -7.64 1.07
CA PRO A 67 -1.09 -6.85 0.17
C PRO A 67 -2.57 -6.87 0.54
N ILE A 68 -3.06 -7.96 1.15
CA ILE A 68 -4.43 -8.02 1.66
C ILE A 68 -4.63 -7.08 2.86
N GLU A 69 -3.68 -7.01 3.80
CA GLU A 69 -3.72 -6.07 4.91
C GLU A 69 -3.57 -4.60 4.46
N VAL A 70 -2.77 -4.34 3.41
CA VAL A 70 -2.68 -3.01 2.78
C VAL A 70 -4.03 -2.62 2.21
N ALA A 71 -4.68 -3.49 1.44
CA ALA A 71 -6.01 -3.25 0.90
C ALA A 71 -7.05 -3.02 2.00
N TYR A 72 -6.95 -3.76 3.12
CA TYR A 72 -7.80 -3.55 4.29
C TYR A 72 -7.65 -2.13 4.86
N MET A 73 -6.42 -1.63 5.05
CA MET A 73 -6.21 -0.28 5.56
C MET A 73 -6.65 0.80 4.54
N VAL A 74 -6.33 0.60 3.26
CA VAL A 74 -6.73 1.53 2.18
C VAL A 74 -8.25 1.69 2.09
N SER A 75 -9.02 0.63 2.36
CA SER A 75 -10.49 0.67 2.33
C SER A 75 -11.15 1.59 3.35
N ASP A 76 -10.43 2.06 4.38
CA ASP A 76 -10.94 3.10 5.30
C ASP A 76 -11.02 4.49 4.64
N TYR A 77 -10.23 4.69 3.59
CA TYR A 77 -10.00 5.98 2.94
C TYR A 77 -10.57 6.02 1.52
N LEU A 78 -10.34 4.98 0.72
CA LEU A 78 -10.77 4.91 -0.68
C LEU A 78 -11.69 3.73 -0.92
N PHE A 79 -12.95 4.04 -1.22
CA PHE A 79 -14.00 3.06 -1.36
C PHE A 79 -14.34 2.82 -2.85
N ARG A 80 -13.42 2.17 -3.57
CA ARG A 80 -13.55 1.88 -5.01
C ARG A 80 -12.94 0.54 -5.38
N THR A 81 -13.62 -0.22 -6.24
CA THR A 81 -13.18 -1.55 -6.69
C THR A 81 -11.76 -1.54 -7.25
N ASP A 82 -11.44 -0.62 -8.16
CA ASP A 82 -10.13 -0.58 -8.81
C ASP A 82 -9.00 -0.36 -7.80
N ILE A 83 -9.20 0.51 -6.80
CA ILE A 83 -8.21 0.79 -5.77
C ILE A 83 -7.99 -0.40 -4.83
N ILE A 84 -9.05 -1.08 -4.42
CA ILE A 84 -8.92 -2.28 -3.56
C ILE A 84 -8.23 -3.41 -4.32
N VAL A 85 -8.61 -3.64 -5.58
CA VAL A 85 -7.96 -4.64 -6.45
C VAL A 85 -6.48 -4.29 -6.64
N THR A 86 -6.14 -3.06 -7.01
CA THR A 86 -4.74 -2.62 -7.13
C THR A 86 -3.97 -2.82 -5.83
N SER A 87 -4.56 -2.50 -4.68
CA SER A 87 -3.90 -2.70 -3.38
C SER A 87 -3.56 -4.16 -3.10
N VAL A 88 -4.47 -5.08 -3.47
CA VAL A 88 -4.23 -6.53 -3.35
C VAL A 88 -3.14 -7.02 -4.32
N LEU A 89 -2.95 -6.35 -5.46
CA LEU A 89 -2.00 -6.73 -6.50
C LEU A 89 -0.70 -5.91 -6.50
N HIS A 90 -0.49 -4.97 -5.57
CA HIS A 90 0.53 -3.94 -5.73
C HIS A 90 1.98 -4.43 -5.86
N ASP A 91 2.29 -5.60 -5.31
CA ASP A 91 3.63 -6.21 -5.34
C ASP A 91 3.76 -7.34 -6.37
N THR A 92 2.70 -7.69 -7.11
CA THR A 92 2.71 -8.90 -7.94
C THR A 92 3.65 -8.78 -9.13
N ILE A 93 3.78 -7.60 -9.75
CA ILE A 93 4.70 -7.40 -10.89
C ILE A 93 6.15 -7.45 -10.41
N GLU A 94 6.45 -6.90 -9.23
CA GLU A 94 7.84 -6.80 -8.73
C GLU A 94 8.37 -8.14 -8.21
N ASP A 95 7.52 -8.92 -7.55
CA ASP A 95 7.94 -10.08 -6.76
C ASP A 95 7.43 -11.44 -7.30
N THR A 96 6.74 -11.45 -8.45
CA THR A 96 6.19 -12.68 -9.04
C THR A 96 6.34 -12.71 -10.56
N ALA A 97 5.84 -13.77 -11.20
CA ALA A 97 5.82 -13.90 -12.66
C ALA A 97 4.61 -13.23 -13.33
N LEU A 98 3.71 -12.58 -12.57
CA LEU A 98 2.53 -11.91 -13.11
C LEU A 98 2.94 -10.63 -13.85
N THR A 99 2.57 -10.49 -15.13
CA THR A 99 2.93 -9.31 -15.92
C THR A 99 1.84 -8.23 -15.93
N GLN A 100 2.17 -7.04 -16.42
CA GLN A 100 1.18 -5.98 -16.61
C GLN A 100 0.09 -6.41 -17.62
N GLU A 101 0.47 -7.13 -18.67
CA GLU A 101 -0.46 -7.67 -19.68
C GLU A 101 -1.41 -8.69 -19.07
N ASP A 102 -0.91 -9.58 -18.21
CA ASP A 102 -1.76 -10.53 -17.47
C ASP A 102 -2.79 -9.77 -16.63
N ILE A 103 -2.36 -8.73 -15.89
CA ILE A 103 -3.25 -7.92 -15.05
C ILE A 103 -4.28 -7.16 -15.90
N SER A 104 -3.88 -6.63 -17.07
CA SER A 104 -4.80 -5.96 -17.99
C SER A 104 -5.89 -6.91 -18.49
N GLN A 105 -5.51 -8.13 -18.89
CA GLN A 105 -6.48 -9.15 -19.32
C GLN A 105 -7.44 -9.58 -18.20
N LEU A 106 -6.96 -9.61 -16.95
CA LEU A 106 -7.72 -10.08 -15.80
C LEU A 106 -8.63 -8.99 -15.20
N PHE A 107 -8.14 -7.75 -15.08
CA PHE A 107 -8.75 -6.68 -14.28
C PHE A 107 -8.91 -5.35 -15.05
N GLY A 108 -8.49 -5.31 -16.32
CA GLY A 108 -8.55 -4.14 -17.19
C GLY A 108 -7.33 -3.22 -17.08
N ASP A 109 -7.17 -2.38 -18.11
CA ASP A 109 -5.99 -1.51 -18.29
C ASP A 109 -5.76 -0.54 -17.14
N LYS A 110 -6.84 -0.06 -16.52
CA LYS A 110 -6.75 0.89 -15.41
C LYS A 110 -6.02 0.29 -14.21
N VAL A 111 -6.41 -0.92 -13.80
CA VAL A 111 -5.77 -1.62 -12.68
C VAL A 111 -4.33 -1.97 -13.04
N ALA A 112 -4.09 -2.45 -14.26
CA ALA A 112 -2.75 -2.77 -14.74
C ALA A 112 -1.80 -1.56 -14.69
N ALA A 113 -2.25 -0.40 -15.16
CA ALA A 113 -1.50 0.85 -15.09
C ALA A 113 -1.22 1.27 -13.63
N GLN A 114 -2.21 1.17 -12.75
CA GLN A 114 -2.03 1.51 -11.33
C GLN A 114 -1.06 0.58 -10.60
N VAL A 115 -1.05 -0.73 -10.91
CA VAL A 115 -0.07 -1.67 -10.34
C VAL A 115 1.34 -1.39 -10.91
N MET A 116 1.44 -1.07 -12.20
CA MET A 116 2.71 -0.68 -12.81
C MET A 116 3.28 0.61 -12.19
N ASP A 117 2.42 1.57 -11.86
CA ASP A 117 2.80 2.81 -11.16
C ASP A 117 3.43 2.54 -9.77
N LEU A 118 2.98 1.50 -9.08
CA LEU A 118 3.51 1.07 -7.76
C LEU A 118 4.82 0.30 -7.86
N THR A 119 5.07 -0.32 -9.02
CA THR A 119 6.25 -1.15 -9.29
C THR A 119 7.51 -0.28 -9.37
N ARG A 120 8.55 -0.66 -8.62
CA ARG A 120 9.80 0.13 -8.56
C ARG A 120 10.82 -0.26 -9.62
N ILE A 121 10.68 -1.43 -10.22
CA ILE A 121 11.45 -1.80 -11.41
C ILE A 121 10.77 -1.15 -12.60
N LYS A 122 11.41 -0.15 -13.20
CA LYS A 122 10.87 0.55 -14.38
C LYS A 122 11.18 -0.23 -15.66
N GLU A 123 10.53 0.14 -16.76
CA GLU A 123 10.65 -0.54 -18.06
C GLU A 123 12.09 -0.65 -18.57
N ASN A 124 12.96 0.29 -18.18
CA ASN A 124 14.39 0.28 -18.47
C ASN A 124 15.21 -0.66 -17.56
N GLY A 125 14.56 -1.45 -16.70
CA GLY A 125 15.17 -2.36 -15.74
C GLY A 125 15.75 -1.70 -14.49
N ILE A 126 15.69 -0.36 -14.37
CA ILE A 126 16.23 0.37 -13.22
C ILE A 126 15.26 0.27 -12.05
N LYS A 127 15.76 -0.22 -10.91
CA LYS A 127 15.02 -0.26 -9.65
C LYS A 127 15.18 1.06 -8.90
N ILE A 128 14.15 1.90 -8.93
CA ILE A 128 14.14 3.17 -8.19
C ILE A 128 13.96 2.94 -6.69
N SER A 129 14.39 3.90 -5.88
CA SER A 129 14.13 3.91 -4.44
C SER A 129 12.64 4.10 -4.15
N ALA A 130 12.21 3.73 -2.94
CA ALA A 130 10.83 3.98 -2.52
C ALA A 130 10.53 5.48 -2.39
N ALA A 131 11.54 6.29 -2.06
CA ALA A 131 11.48 7.74 -2.04
C ALA A 131 11.18 8.31 -3.44
N GLU A 132 11.96 7.90 -4.44
CA GLU A 132 11.74 8.31 -5.84
C GLU A 132 10.34 7.89 -6.33
N ALA A 133 9.87 6.69 -5.97
CA ALA A 133 8.52 6.24 -6.33
C ALA A 133 7.44 7.17 -5.75
N VAL A 134 7.56 7.57 -4.47
CA VAL A 134 6.66 8.54 -3.83
C VAL A 134 6.69 9.89 -4.54
N GLU A 135 7.88 10.40 -4.86
CA GLU A 135 8.03 11.67 -5.57
C GLU A 135 7.40 11.66 -6.97
N ILE A 136 7.59 10.58 -7.73
CA ILE A 136 7.02 10.41 -9.07
C ILE A 136 5.49 10.41 -8.98
N LEU A 137 4.91 9.57 -8.12
CA LEU A 137 3.46 9.49 -7.94
C LEU A 137 2.86 10.84 -7.52
N TYR A 138 3.56 11.57 -6.65
CA TYR A 138 3.15 12.91 -6.24
C TYR A 138 3.20 13.91 -7.41
N LYS A 139 4.33 13.99 -8.13
CA LYS A 139 4.54 14.91 -9.26
C LYS A 139 3.53 14.67 -10.39
N GLU A 140 3.19 13.40 -10.64
CA GLU A 140 2.19 12.98 -11.62
C GLU A 140 0.74 13.08 -11.13
N LYS A 141 0.53 13.54 -9.89
CA LYS A 141 -0.80 13.68 -9.26
C LYS A 141 -1.58 12.36 -9.18
N LYS A 142 -0.89 11.23 -9.11
CA LYS A 142 -1.45 9.87 -8.97
C LYS A 142 -1.78 9.57 -7.51
N TYR A 143 -2.63 10.39 -6.91
CA TYR A 143 -2.81 10.41 -5.45
C TYR A 143 -3.48 9.15 -4.89
N ASP A 144 -4.44 8.54 -5.61
CA ASP A 144 -5.06 7.28 -5.18
C ASP A 144 -4.00 6.17 -5.05
N VAL A 145 -3.08 6.10 -6.00
CA VAL A 145 -1.97 5.12 -6.03
C VAL A 145 -0.90 5.47 -4.99
N LEU A 146 -0.60 6.76 -4.82
CA LEU A 146 0.29 7.23 -3.76
C LEU A 146 -0.22 6.82 -2.37
N LEU A 147 -1.54 6.89 -2.13
CA LEU A 147 -2.15 6.43 -0.88
C LEU A 147 -1.86 4.94 -0.63
N ILE A 148 -2.01 4.08 -1.63
CA ILE A 148 -1.64 2.66 -1.54
C ILE A 148 -0.17 2.53 -1.13
N LYS A 149 0.73 3.33 -1.73
CA LYS A 149 2.16 3.30 -1.40
C LYS A 149 2.46 3.74 0.04
N LEU A 150 1.68 4.68 0.57
CA LEU A 150 1.77 5.06 1.99
C LEU A 150 1.39 3.87 2.88
N PHE A 151 0.25 3.22 2.64
CA PHE A 151 -0.20 2.09 3.46
C PHE A 151 0.66 0.83 3.30
N ASP A 152 1.24 0.59 2.12
CA ASP A 152 2.34 -0.37 1.94
C ASP A 152 3.47 -0.07 2.93
N ARG A 153 3.95 1.19 2.97
CA ARG A 153 5.00 1.59 3.91
C ARG A 153 4.58 1.44 5.37
N LEU A 154 3.34 1.77 5.73
CA LEU A 154 2.83 1.60 7.09
C LEU A 154 2.90 0.13 7.53
N HIS A 155 2.39 -0.80 6.71
CA HIS A 155 2.44 -2.23 7.05
C HIS A 155 3.89 -2.75 7.13
N ASN A 156 4.76 -2.24 6.25
CA ASN A 156 6.19 -2.50 6.30
C ASN A 156 6.83 -2.01 7.61
N MET A 157 6.39 -0.88 8.16
CA MET A 157 6.82 -0.35 9.46
C MET A 157 6.26 -1.16 10.63
N GLN A 158 4.99 -1.58 10.56
CA GLN A 158 4.35 -2.41 11.60
C GLN A 158 5.06 -3.76 11.79
N THR A 159 5.64 -4.29 10.71
CA THR A 159 6.32 -5.61 10.69
C THR A 159 7.84 -5.51 10.57
N ILE A 160 8.40 -4.32 10.75
CA ILE A 160 9.82 -4.01 10.51
C ILE A 160 10.79 -4.77 11.44
N GLY A 161 10.31 -5.21 12.61
CA GLY A 161 11.13 -5.85 13.64
C GLY A 161 11.79 -7.17 13.20
N ALA A 162 11.29 -7.82 12.16
CA ALA A 162 11.89 -9.02 11.58
C ALA A 162 13.05 -8.72 10.59
N LYS A 163 13.30 -7.45 10.26
CA LYS A 163 14.35 -7.05 9.31
C LYS A 163 15.70 -6.87 10.02
N SER A 164 16.80 -6.86 9.27
CA SER A 164 18.13 -6.58 9.83
C SER A 164 18.27 -5.13 10.32
N PRO A 165 19.13 -4.84 11.31
CA PRO A 165 19.29 -3.48 11.86
C PRO A 165 19.58 -2.40 10.79
N LYS A 166 20.41 -2.74 9.79
CA LYS A 166 20.70 -1.86 8.65
C LYS A 166 19.44 -1.55 7.83
N LYS A 167 18.60 -2.55 7.55
CA LYS A 167 17.33 -2.37 6.82
C LYS A 167 16.32 -1.59 7.67
N ILE A 168 16.26 -1.83 8.98
CA ILE A 168 15.40 -1.09 9.91
C ILE A 168 15.76 0.40 9.85
N LYS A 169 17.03 0.76 10.11
CA LYS A 169 17.49 2.16 10.11
C LYS A 169 17.21 2.86 8.77
N LYS A 170 17.49 2.20 7.65
CA LYS A 170 17.20 2.74 6.31
C LYS A 170 15.70 2.98 6.10
N THR A 171 14.86 1.99 6.42
CA THR A 171 13.41 2.05 6.22
C THR A 171 12.80 3.17 7.07
N ILE A 172 13.20 3.32 8.33
CA ILE A 172 12.72 4.40 9.21
C ILE A 172 13.12 5.77 8.66
N ALA A 173 14.39 5.95 8.29
CA ALA A 173 14.86 7.22 7.74
C ALA A 173 14.09 7.63 6.47
N GLU A 174 13.91 6.70 5.52
CA GLU A 174 13.08 6.94 4.32
C GLU A 174 11.64 7.30 4.69
N THR A 175 11.06 6.61 5.68
CA THR A 175 9.67 6.81 6.11
C THR A 175 9.45 8.20 6.66
N ILE A 176 10.33 8.66 7.54
CA ILE A 176 10.26 9.99 8.14
C ILE A 176 10.42 11.09 7.08
N ILE A 177 11.36 10.90 6.14
CA ILE A 177 11.68 11.94 5.15
C ILE A 177 10.60 12.04 4.07
N TYR A 178 10.14 10.91 3.52
CA TYR A 178 9.32 10.91 2.31
C TYR A 178 7.86 10.54 2.54
N PHE A 179 7.54 9.73 3.54
CA PHE A 179 6.18 9.20 3.74
C PHE A 179 5.40 10.00 4.78
N PHE A 180 6.04 10.35 5.89
CA PHE A 180 5.41 11.09 6.98
C PHE A 180 4.88 12.46 6.51
N LEU A 181 5.69 13.21 5.77
CA LEU A 181 5.29 14.51 5.21
C LEU A 181 4.09 14.40 4.25
N VAL A 182 4.08 13.40 3.38
CA VAL A 182 2.96 13.18 2.46
C VAL A 182 1.70 12.79 3.24
N GLY A 183 1.84 11.96 4.29
CA GLY A 183 0.74 11.64 5.19
C GLY A 183 0.14 12.88 5.87
N GLN A 184 0.99 13.80 6.35
CA GLN A 184 0.53 15.08 6.89
C GLN A 184 -0.17 15.93 5.83
N TYR A 185 0.40 16.02 4.63
CA TYR A 185 -0.18 16.78 3.51
C TYR A 185 -1.57 16.25 3.11
N PHE A 186 -1.78 14.93 3.15
CA PHE A 186 -3.07 14.29 2.92
C PHE A 186 -3.99 14.25 4.15
N SER A 187 -3.59 14.87 5.26
CA SER A 187 -4.35 14.89 6.53
C SER A 187 -4.70 13.49 7.07
N LEU A 188 -3.81 12.51 6.86
CA LEU A 188 -3.96 11.13 7.33
C LEU A 188 -3.52 10.99 8.79
N SER A 189 -4.30 11.56 9.71
CA SER A 189 -3.94 11.67 11.14
C SER A 189 -3.57 10.32 11.79
N GLN A 190 -4.35 9.27 11.55
CA GLN A 190 -4.06 7.93 12.05
C GLN A 190 -2.75 7.37 11.48
N PHE A 191 -2.54 7.50 10.17
CA PHE A 191 -1.30 7.07 9.52
C PHE A 191 -0.09 7.78 10.12
N THR A 192 -0.13 9.11 10.23
CA THR A 192 0.99 9.90 10.78
C THR A 192 1.29 9.52 12.22
N HIS A 193 0.24 9.31 13.03
CA HIS A 193 0.38 8.90 14.42
C HIS A 193 1.02 7.51 14.57
N GLU A 194 0.59 6.54 13.76
CA GLU A 194 1.19 5.20 13.77
C GLU A 194 2.66 5.23 13.32
N ILE A 195 2.99 6.01 12.28
CA ILE A 195 4.38 6.17 11.84
C ILE A 195 5.26 6.78 12.94
N GLU A 196 4.77 7.77 13.70
CA GLU A 196 5.49 8.35 14.85
C GLU A 196 5.77 7.29 15.93
N ILE A 197 4.75 6.56 16.36
CA ILE A 197 4.88 5.51 17.39
C ILE A 197 5.90 4.46 16.96
N LEU A 198 5.78 3.95 15.74
CA LEU A 198 6.67 2.92 15.21
C LEU A 198 8.10 3.46 15.08
N SER A 199 8.26 4.67 14.55
CA SER A 199 9.58 5.29 14.39
C SER A 199 10.27 5.50 15.73
N THR A 200 9.56 5.99 16.75
CA THR A 200 10.11 6.19 18.10
C THR A 200 10.46 4.86 18.76
N LYS A 201 9.61 3.83 18.65
CA LYS A 201 9.85 2.49 19.20
C LYS A 201 11.18 1.91 18.71
N PHE A 202 11.45 1.97 17.40
CA PHE A 202 12.65 1.38 16.81
C PHE A 202 13.87 2.30 16.84
N SER A 203 13.69 3.63 16.91
CA SER A 203 14.80 4.59 17.03
C SER A 203 15.37 4.65 18.44
N ASN A 204 14.52 4.62 19.49
CA ASN A 204 14.97 4.57 20.88
C ASN A 204 15.64 3.22 21.23
N SER A 205 15.25 2.13 20.56
CA SER A 205 15.96 0.85 20.63
C SER A 205 17.35 0.89 19.99
N LEU A 206 17.65 1.89 19.15
CA LEU A 206 18.94 2.06 18.47
C LEU A 206 19.79 3.20 19.05
N TYR A 207 19.24 4.00 19.98
CA TYR A 207 19.92 5.11 20.64
C TYR A 207 19.57 5.16 22.14
N CYS A 208 20.44 4.56 22.96
CA CYS A 208 20.48 4.85 24.39
C CYS A 208 21.13 6.22 24.61
N SER A 209 20.34 7.28 24.74
CA SER A 209 20.54 8.43 25.64
C SER A 209 19.66 9.62 25.21
N SER A 210 18.60 9.86 25.98
CA SER A 210 18.06 11.20 26.29
C SER A 210 18.12 12.28 25.20
N THR A 211 17.18 12.26 24.27
CA THR A 211 16.60 13.48 23.69
C THR A 211 15.15 13.21 23.33
N HIS A 212 14.23 14.07 23.77
CA HIS A 212 12.90 14.14 23.20
C HIS A 212 13.05 14.34 21.69
N PHE A 213 12.68 13.34 20.89
CA PHE A 213 12.50 13.49 19.45
C PHE A 213 11.27 14.36 19.22
N SER A 214 11.42 15.67 19.40
CA SER A 214 10.58 16.61 18.68
C SER A 214 10.94 16.42 17.21
N PHE A 215 10.06 15.82 16.41
CA PHE A 215 10.18 15.85 14.97
C PHE A 215 10.33 17.32 14.58
N ASN A 216 11.55 17.78 14.32
CA ASN A 216 11.79 19.13 13.83
C ASN A 216 11.50 19.09 12.33
N VAL A 217 10.21 18.98 12.00
CA VAL A 217 9.65 18.88 10.64
C VAL A 217 10.14 20.04 9.77
N TYR A 218 10.53 21.15 10.39
CA TYR A 218 11.06 22.36 9.75
C TYR A 218 12.41 22.18 9.03
N ASN A 219 13.16 21.10 9.29
CA ASN A 219 14.45 20.82 8.64
C ASN A 219 14.43 19.59 7.72
N LEU A 220 13.28 18.96 7.53
CA LEU A 220 13.14 18.00 6.43
C LEU A 220 13.24 18.78 5.12
N PRO A 221 13.89 18.24 4.06
CA PRO A 221 13.83 18.87 2.76
C PRO A 221 12.35 19.07 2.46
N LEU A 222 11.92 20.33 2.42
CA LEU A 222 10.61 20.71 1.95
C LEU A 222 10.54 20.15 0.54
N LEU A 223 9.90 18.99 0.37
CA LEU A 223 9.25 18.67 -0.87
C LEU A 223 8.38 19.89 -1.12
N ASN A 224 8.80 20.70 -2.09
CA ASN A 224 8.22 22.00 -2.34
C ASN A 224 6.85 21.73 -2.97
N PHE A 225 5.88 21.37 -2.12
CA PHE A 225 4.48 21.12 -2.45
C PHE A 225 3.77 22.46 -2.74
N GLN A 226 4.48 23.39 -3.39
CA GLN A 226 3.98 24.68 -3.84
C GLN A 226 2.98 24.45 -4.96
N ASN A 227 1.76 24.09 -4.56
CA ASN A 227 0.50 24.49 -5.16
C ASN A 227 -0.57 24.28 -4.07
N ASN A 228 -1.18 25.40 -3.65
CA ASN A 228 -2.14 25.54 -2.54
C ASN A 228 -3.51 24.89 -2.78
N LEU A 229 -3.53 23.64 -3.24
CA LEU A 229 -4.73 22.82 -3.23
C LEU A 229 -4.41 21.64 -2.33
N ILE A 230 -4.77 21.75 -1.04
CA ILE A 230 -4.99 20.55 -0.22
C ILE A 230 -5.92 19.67 -1.06
N PRO A 231 -5.58 18.41 -1.38
CA PRO A 231 -6.53 17.52 -2.00
C PRO A 231 -7.55 17.12 -0.92
N THR A 232 -8.45 18.04 -0.56
CA THR A 232 -9.66 17.75 0.22
C THR A 232 -10.40 16.58 -0.44
N ASN A 233 -10.33 16.52 -1.77
CA ASN A 233 -10.96 15.52 -2.62
C ASN A 233 -10.36 14.09 -2.59
N ILE A 234 -9.33 13.74 -1.83
CA ILE A 234 -8.93 12.31 -1.73
C ILE A 234 -9.79 11.60 -0.67
N LEU A 235 -9.99 12.25 0.47
CA LEU A 235 -10.80 11.74 1.57
C LEU A 235 -12.29 11.99 1.36
N ASP A 236 -12.64 13.06 0.64
CA ASP A 236 -14.03 13.42 0.32
C ASP A 236 -14.61 12.64 -0.87
N ARG A 237 -13.84 11.75 -1.53
CA ARG A 237 -14.35 10.79 -2.55
C ARG A 237 -15.24 9.68 -1.98
N LYS A 238 -15.82 9.90 -0.78
CA LYS A 238 -16.89 9.08 -0.19
C LYS A 238 -18.28 9.50 -0.67
N GLU A 239 -18.37 10.48 -1.56
CA GLU A 239 -19.60 10.99 -2.19
C GLU A 239 -19.83 10.45 -3.61
#